data_AF-A0A438XNG6-F1
#
_entry.id   AF-A0A438XNG6-F1
#
_cell.length_a   1.000
_cell.length_b   1.000
_cell.length_c   1.000
_cell.angle_alpha   90.00
_cell.angle_beta   90.00
_cell.angle_gamma   90.00
#
_symmetry.space_group_name_H-M   'P 1'
#
loop_
_entity.id
_entity.type
_entity.pdbx_description
1 polymer ?
#
loop_
_entity_poly.entity_id
_entity_poly.type
_entity_poly.pdbx_seq_one_letter_code
_entity_poly.pdbx_strand_id
1 'polypeptide(L)'
;QGARAINEFALLNAPKLTKQGIKITHICGSDAHEGMRFFYQELGLLDKVELFAFHNNIIEVMHRADLCVSRAGASSVWELCANGLPTIFIPYPFASNNHQYYNVLEFEKENLCYVVPQNELLPKKLFEVIRKLNQKDDQGNKNLTIISTKLQQKIAKDGAKTIIERILST
;
A
#
# COMPACT_ATOMS: atom_id res chain seq x y z
N GLN A 1 12.66 -10.00 -7.40
CA GLN A 1 13.27 -10.19 -6.06
C GLN A 1 12.66 -9.32 -4.96
N GLY A 2 12.29 -8.05 -5.21
CA GLY A 2 11.72 -7.19 -4.16
C GLY A 2 10.33 -7.59 -3.63
N ALA A 3 9.50 -8.33 -4.35
CA ALA A 3 8.13 -8.64 -3.91
C ALA A 3 8.03 -9.80 -2.89
N ARG A 4 9.06 -10.65 -2.78
CA ARG A 4 8.99 -11.91 -2.00
C ARG A 4 8.50 -11.70 -0.56
N ALA A 5 9.10 -10.77 0.17
CA ALA A 5 8.72 -10.49 1.56
C ALA A 5 7.26 -10.02 1.69
N ILE A 6 6.74 -9.26 0.72
CA ILE A 6 5.34 -8.80 0.73
C ILE A 6 4.41 -9.97 0.39
N ASN A 7 4.79 -10.82 -0.57
CA ASN A 7 4.01 -11.99 -0.94
C ASN A 7 3.88 -12.97 0.24
N GLU A 8 4.99 -13.26 0.93
CA GLU A 8 5.00 -14.08 2.15
C GLU A 8 4.17 -13.44 3.26
N PHE A 9 4.25 -12.11 3.42
CA PHE A 9 3.45 -11.38 4.39
C PHE A 9 1.94 -11.45 4.09
N ALA A 10 1.55 -11.36 2.83
CA ALA A 10 0.15 -11.49 2.42
C ALA A 10 -0.39 -12.88 2.75
N LEU A 11 0.35 -13.94 2.44
CA LEU A 11 -0.01 -15.32 2.81
C LEU A 11 -0.17 -15.49 4.31
N LEU A 12 0.80 -14.99 5.09
CA LEU A 12 0.81 -15.12 6.54
C LEU A 12 -0.41 -14.47 7.21
N ASN A 13 -0.89 -13.35 6.67
CA ASN A 13 -2.01 -12.61 7.25
C ASN A 13 -3.39 -13.03 6.71
N ALA A 14 -3.46 -13.64 5.53
CA ALA A 14 -4.71 -13.95 4.85
C ALA A 14 -5.72 -14.77 5.67
N PRO A 15 -5.34 -15.80 6.44
CA PRO A 15 -6.31 -16.57 7.23
C PRO A 15 -7.05 -15.70 8.26
N LYS A 16 -6.34 -14.78 8.92
CA LYS A 16 -6.93 -13.93 9.96
C LYS A 16 -7.74 -12.78 9.36
N LEU A 17 -7.26 -12.19 8.27
CA LEU A 17 -7.97 -11.13 7.55
C LEU A 17 -9.31 -11.66 6.99
N THR A 18 -9.29 -12.78 6.29
CA THR A 18 -10.51 -13.39 5.71
C THR A 18 -11.49 -13.82 6.78
N LYS A 19 -11.02 -14.37 7.92
CA LYS A 19 -11.87 -14.68 9.09
C LYS A 19 -12.57 -13.44 9.68
N GLN A 20 -11.96 -12.26 9.56
CA GLN A 20 -12.54 -10.98 9.98
C GLN A 20 -13.43 -10.35 8.90
N GLY A 21 -13.66 -11.03 7.77
CA GLY A 21 -14.45 -10.51 6.66
C GLY A 21 -13.73 -9.46 5.81
N ILE A 22 -12.42 -9.29 5.98
CA ILE A 22 -11.62 -8.36 5.17
C ILE A 22 -11.32 -9.02 3.82
N LYS A 23 -11.69 -8.34 2.73
CA LYS A 23 -11.39 -8.75 1.36
C LYS A 23 -9.92 -8.48 1.04
N ILE A 24 -9.30 -9.40 0.29
CA ILE A 24 -7.88 -9.29 -0.07
C ILE A 24 -7.78 -9.33 -1.59
N THR A 25 -7.10 -8.34 -2.15
CA THR A 25 -6.57 -8.37 -3.51
C THR A 25 -5.06 -8.44 -3.42
N HIS A 26 -4.45 -9.46 -4.02
CA HIS A 26 -3.01 -9.70 -3.98
C HIS A 26 -2.45 -9.71 -5.41
N ILE A 27 -1.67 -8.68 -5.73
CA ILE A 27 -0.91 -8.61 -6.99
C ILE A 27 0.52 -9.07 -6.69
N CYS A 28 0.82 -10.33 -7.00
CA CYS A 28 2.06 -10.99 -6.52
C CYS A 28 3.23 -10.95 -7.53
N GLY A 29 2.98 -10.54 -8.77
CA GLY A 29 3.92 -10.63 -9.88
C GLY A 29 3.84 -11.99 -10.60
N SER A 30 4.13 -11.99 -11.90
CA SER A 30 4.07 -13.19 -12.77
C SER A 30 4.91 -14.35 -12.23
N ASP A 31 6.14 -14.08 -11.82
CA ASP A 31 7.08 -15.11 -11.33
C ASP A 31 6.57 -15.85 -10.09
N ALA A 32 5.77 -15.19 -9.25
CA ALA A 32 5.28 -15.76 -7.99
C ALA A 32 3.84 -16.29 -8.09
N HIS A 33 3.13 -16.04 -9.20
CA HIS A 33 1.69 -16.25 -9.28
C HIS A 33 1.27 -17.70 -9.07
N GLU A 34 1.92 -18.63 -9.75
CA GLU A 34 1.62 -20.05 -9.62
C GLU A 34 1.89 -20.56 -8.20
N GLY A 35 3.04 -20.19 -7.62
CA GLY A 35 3.38 -20.53 -6.24
C GLY A 35 2.40 -19.95 -5.22
N MET A 36 2.02 -18.67 -5.37
CA MET A 36 1.03 -18.04 -4.49
C MET A 36 -0.34 -18.72 -4.61
N ARG A 37 -0.77 -19.07 -5.83
CA ARG A 37 -2.02 -19.78 -6.06
C ARG A 37 -2.03 -21.11 -5.32
N PHE A 38 -0.96 -21.89 -5.44
CA PHE A 38 -0.79 -23.15 -4.71
C PHE A 38 -0.90 -22.94 -3.20
N PHE A 39 -0.17 -21.97 -2.62
CA PHE A 39 -0.24 -21.73 -1.17
C PHE A 39 -1.62 -21.26 -0.70
N TYR A 40 -2.32 -20.41 -1.45
CA TYR A 40 -3.70 -20.03 -1.11
C TYR A 40 -4.67 -21.21 -1.20
N GLN A 41 -4.45 -22.14 -2.13
CA GLN A 41 -5.23 -23.36 -2.24
C GLN A 41 -5.01 -24.28 -1.04
N GLU A 42 -3.76 -24.52 -0.64
CA GLU A 42 -3.42 -25.32 0.55
C GLU A 42 -4.03 -24.74 1.84
N LEU A 43 -4.15 -23.41 1.92
CA LEU A 43 -4.82 -22.74 3.04
C LEU A 43 -6.36 -22.79 2.96
N GLY A 44 -6.95 -23.28 1.87
CA GLY A 44 -8.40 -23.25 1.63
C GLY A 44 -8.94 -21.82 1.45
N LEU A 45 -8.11 -20.90 0.95
CA LEU A 45 -8.41 -19.47 0.83
C LEU A 45 -8.43 -18.97 -0.61
N LEU A 46 -8.18 -19.83 -1.61
CA LEU A 46 -8.11 -19.40 -3.01
C LEU A 46 -9.38 -18.67 -3.48
N ASP A 47 -10.56 -19.13 -3.07
CA ASP A 47 -11.84 -18.48 -3.42
C ASP A 47 -12.15 -17.23 -2.57
N LYS A 48 -11.30 -16.91 -1.58
CA LYS A 48 -11.45 -15.76 -0.67
C LYS A 48 -10.47 -14.63 -0.96
N VAL A 49 -9.55 -14.84 -1.90
CA VAL A 49 -8.50 -13.88 -2.27
C VAL A 49 -8.54 -13.66 -3.77
N GLU A 50 -8.62 -12.40 -4.19
CA GLU A 50 -8.44 -12.04 -5.59
C GLU A 50 -6.94 -11.99 -5.90
N LEU A 51 -6.41 -13.07 -6.46
CA LEU A 51 -4.99 -13.22 -6.78
C LEU A 51 -4.73 -12.86 -8.26
N PHE A 52 -3.75 -11.99 -8.49
CA PHE A 52 -3.34 -11.57 -9.82
C PHE A 52 -1.83 -11.63 -9.99
N ALA A 53 -1.37 -12.08 -11.17
CA ALA A 53 0.03 -11.94 -11.58
C ALA A 53 0.36 -10.47 -11.84
N PHE A 54 -0.51 -9.81 -12.61
CA PHE A 54 -0.49 -8.39 -12.94
C PHE A 54 -1.94 -7.93 -13.14
N HIS A 55 -2.22 -6.63 -12.93
CA HIS A 55 -3.55 -6.07 -13.13
C HIS A 55 -3.47 -4.84 -14.04
N ASN A 56 -4.09 -4.93 -15.23
CA ASN A 56 -4.03 -3.88 -16.25
C ASN A 56 -4.68 -2.56 -15.81
N ASN A 57 -5.64 -2.64 -14.89
CA ASN A 57 -6.31 -1.48 -14.32
C ASN A 57 -6.09 -1.39 -12.81
N ILE A 58 -4.84 -1.14 -12.39
CA ILE A 58 -4.51 -1.08 -10.97
C ILE A 58 -5.25 0.05 -10.24
N ILE A 59 -5.61 1.12 -10.96
CA ILE A 59 -6.37 2.25 -10.42
C ILE A 59 -7.75 1.81 -9.92
N GLU A 60 -8.44 0.97 -10.69
CA GLU A 60 -9.72 0.40 -10.25
C GLU A 60 -9.53 -0.41 -8.95
N VAL A 61 -8.48 -1.24 -8.86
CA VAL A 61 -8.16 -1.99 -7.64
C VAL A 61 -7.88 -1.06 -6.45
N MET A 62 -7.16 0.04 -6.67
CA MET A 62 -6.88 1.04 -5.64
C MET A 62 -8.16 1.73 -5.15
N HIS A 63 -9.09 2.08 -6.04
CA HIS A 63 -10.35 2.73 -5.66
C HIS A 63 -11.28 1.88 -4.77
N ARG A 64 -11.22 0.56 -4.90
CA ARG A 64 -11.99 -0.39 -4.06
C ARG A 64 -11.25 -0.76 -2.77
N ALA A 65 -9.99 -0.34 -2.61
CA ALA A 65 -9.19 -0.66 -1.44
C ALA A 65 -9.31 0.43 -0.37
N ASP A 66 -9.37 -0.01 0.88
CA ASP A 66 -9.34 0.85 2.07
C ASP A 66 -7.90 1.08 2.59
N LEU A 67 -7.01 0.13 2.29
CA LEU A 67 -5.63 0.08 2.74
C LEU A 67 -4.77 -0.66 1.71
N CYS A 68 -3.61 -0.12 1.38
CA CYS A 68 -2.60 -0.80 0.58
C CYS A 68 -1.40 -1.25 1.43
N VAL A 69 -0.75 -2.35 1.05
CA VAL A 69 0.57 -2.75 1.54
C VAL A 69 1.48 -2.87 0.33
N SER A 70 2.52 -2.04 0.25
CA SER A 70 3.34 -1.95 -0.97
C SER A 70 4.80 -1.58 -0.68
N ARG A 71 5.65 -1.68 -1.70
CA ARG A 71 6.98 -1.09 -1.68
C ARG A 71 6.89 0.43 -1.83
N ALA A 72 7.88 1.14 -1.29
CA ALA A 72 8.00 2.59 -1.41
C ALA A 72 8.72 3.01 -2.72
N GLY A 73 8.29 2.46 -3.86
CA GLY A 73 8.78 2.91 -5.17
C GLY A 73 8.22 4.30 -5.50
N ALA A 74 9.04 5.19 -6.08
CA ALA A 74 8.67 6.59 -6.26
C ALA A 74 7.32 6.76 -6.97
N SER A 75 7.12 6.12 -8.13
CA SER A 75 5.85 6.19 -8.87
C SER A 75 4.68 5.63 -8.07
N SER A 76 4.85 4.47 -7.43
CA SER A 76 3.79 3.81 -6.66
C SER A 76 3.37 4.63 -5.43
N VAL A 77 4.31 5.32 -4.77
CA VAL A 77 3.99 6.23 -3.67
C VAL A 77 3.07 7.33 -4.18
N TRP A 78 3.44 7.99 -5.28
CA TRP A 78 2.62 9.06 -5.85
C TRP A 78 1.25 8.58 -6.33
N GLU A 79 1.18 7.42 -6.98
CA GLU A 79 -0.10 6.83 -7.41
C GLU A 79 -1.03 6.55 -6.22
N LEU A 80 -0.53 5.93 -5.15
CA LEU A 80 -1.31 5.63 -3.95
C LEU A 80 -1.77 6.90 -3.24
N CYS A 81 -0.90 7.90 -3.14
CA CYS A 81 -1.25 9.21 -2.59
C CYS A 81 -2.30 9.94 -3.44
N ALA A 82 -2.18 9.87 -4.77
CA ALA A 82 -3.12 10.50 -5.71
C ALA A 82 -4.53 9.93 -5.58
N ASN A 83 -4.62 8.62 -5.37
CA ASN A 83 -5.87 7.92 -5.14
C ASN A 83 -6.39 8.10 -3.70
N GLY A 84 -5.66 8.80 -2.83
CA GLY A 84 -6.03 8.96 -1.43
C GLY A 84 -6.05 7.65 -0.66
N LEU A 85 -5.21 6.67 -1.02
CA LEU A 85 -5.22 5.33 -0.45
C LEU A 85 -4.22 5.24 0.71
N PRO A 86 -4.68 5.14 1.98
CA PRO A 86 -3.78 4.90 3.10
C PRO A 86 -2.92 3.66 2.85
N THR A 87 -1.62 3.78 3.08
CA THR A 87 -0.66 2.72 2.69
C THR A 87 0.30 2.40 3.82
N ILE A 88 0.57 1.10 4.00
CA ILE A 88 1.73 0.59 4.73
C ILE A 88 2.86 0.36 3.72
N PHE A 89 3.84 1.25 3.75
CA PHE A 89 5.02 1.15 2.93
C PHE A 89 6.09 0.28 3.58
N ILE A 90 6.67 -0.62 2.79
CA ILE A 90 7.75 -1.50 3.20
C ILE A 90 8.97 -1.20 2.32
N PRO A 91 9.80 -0.21 2.69
CA PRO A 91 10.96 0.16 1.89
C PRO A 91 11.85 -1.05 1.59
N TYR A 92 12.33 -1.15 0.36
CA TYR A 92 13.24 -2.21 -0.03
C TYR A 92 14.62 -1.99 0.62
N PRO A 93 15.12 -2.92 1.46
CA PRO A 93 16.31 -2.69 2.28
C PRO A 93 17.60 -2.61 1.47
N PHE A 94 17.62 -3.13 0.24
CA PHE A 94 18.77 -3.09 -0.65
C PHE A 94 18.68 -1.98 -1.71
N ALA A 95 17.77 -1.01 -1.53
CA ALA A 95 17.72 0.16 -2.38
C ALA A 95 18.97 1.03 -2.13
N SER A 96 19.67 1.44 -3.18
CA SER A 96 20.81 2.34 -3.09
C SER A 96 20.47 3.57 -2.24
N ASN A 97 21.34 3.90 -1.29
CA ASN A 97 21.24 5.08 -0.42
C ASN A 97 19.89 5.22 0.31
N ASN A 98 19.16 4.12 0.58
CA ASN A 98 17.84 4.16 1.23
C ASN A 98 16.80 5.03 0.51
N HIS A 99 16.92 5.24 -0.80
CA HIS A 99 16.02 6.14 -1.55
C HIS A 99 14.52 5.80 -1.38
N GLN A 100 14.18 4.52 -1.23
CA GLN A 100 12.78 4.14 -0.98
C GLN A 100 12.23 4.66 0.35
N TYR A 101 13.05 4.78 1.40
CA TYR A 101 12.61 5.40 2.65
C TYR A 101 12.34 6.89 2.46
N TYR A 102 13.23 7.59 1.76
CA TYR A 102 13.08 9.02 1.49
C TYR A 102 11.85 9.37 0.64
N ASN A 103 11.39 8.46 -0.23
CA ASN A 103 10.16 8.65 -1.00
C ASN A 103 8.91 8.82 -0.11
N VAL A 104 8.89 8.19 1.06
CA VAL A 104 7.72 8.16 1.96
C VAL A 104 7.90 8.98 3.22
N LEU A 105 9.13 9.45 3.49
CA LEU A 105 9.48 10.20 4.69
C LEU A 105 8.58 11.42 4.94
N GLU A 106 8.24 12.17 3.89
CA GLU A 106 7.40 13.36 4.03
C GLU A 106 5.96 12.99 4.41
N PHE A 107 5.41 11.94 3.79
CA PHE A 107 4.08 11.43 4.14
C PHE A 107 4.05 10.82 5.54
N GLU A 108 5.13 10.15 5.96
CA GLU A 108 5.27 9.59 7.31
C GLU A 108 5.27 10.70 8.37
N LYS A 109 6.05 11.77 8.19
CA LYS A 109 6.10 12.92 9.11
C LYS A 109 4.75 13.58 9.32
N GLU A 110 3.91 13.57 8.29
CA GLU A 110 2.54 14.12 8.33
C GLU A 110 1.50 13.09 8.81
N ASN A 111 1.91 11.89 9.19
CA ASN A 111 1.03 10.76 9.58
C ASN A 111 0.05 10.35 8.47
N LEU A 112 0.45 10.50 7.20
CA LEU A 112 -0.37 10.15 6.03
C LEU A 112 -0.10 8.75 5.49
N CYS A 113 0.96 8.10 5.95
CA CYS A 113 1.24 6.69 5.68
C CYS A 113 1.88 6.02 6.89
N TYR A 114 1.98 4.70 6.85
CA TYR A 114 2.75 3.93 7.82
C TYR A 114 3.97 3.35 7.13
N VAL A 115 5.16 3.51 7.71
CA VAL A 115 6.37 2.88 7.20
C VAL A 115 6.76 1.74 8.12
N VAL A 116 6.94 0.55 7.56
CA VAL A 116 7.35 -0.65 8.29
C VAL A 116 8.60 -1.21 7.64
N PRO A 117 9.77 -1.12 8.29
CA PRO A 117 10.98 -1.77 7.82
C PRO A 117 10.76 -3.28 7.58
N GLN A 118 11.36 -3.84 6.53
CA GLN A 118 11.13 -5.24 6.15
C GLN A 118 11.49 -6.24 7.27
N ASN A 119 12.54 -5.95 8.06
CA ASN A 119 12.94 -6.75 9.21
C ASN A 119 11.95 -6.68 10.39
N GLU A 120 11.04 -5.71 10.39
CA GLU A 120 9.97 -5.55 11.38
C GLU A 120 8.59 -5.95 10.84
N LEU A 121 8.54 -6.51 9.62
CA LEU A 121 7.30 -6.86 8.94
C LEU A 121 6.63 -8.09 9.57
N LEU A 122 5.91 -7.85 10.66
CA LEU A 122 5.23 -8.86 11.45
C LEU A 122 3.70 -8.65 11.41
N PRO A 123 2.89 -9.73 11.46
CA PRO A 123 1.42 -9.65 11.44
C PRO A 123 0.85 -8.62 12.42
N LYS A 124 1.44 -8.54 13.62
CA LYS A 124 1.02 -7.59 14.66
C LYS A 124 1.00 -6.14 14.16
N LYS A 125 1.96 -5.73 13.32
CA LYS A 125 2.04 -4.37 12.77
C LYS A 125 0.86 -4.07 11.85
N LEU A 126 0.48 -5.01 10.97
CA LEU A 126 -0.68 -4.84 10.09
C LEU A 126 -1.96 -4.64 10.90
N PHE A 127 -2.22 -5.49 11.90
CA PHE A 127 -3.42 -5.37 12.73
C PHE A 127 -3.42 -4.12 13.61
N GLU A 128 -2.25 -3.66 14.06
CA GLU A 128 -2.12 -2.38 14.75
C GLU A 128 -2.53 -1.22 13.85
N VAL A 129 -2.06 -1.20 12.59
CA VAL A 129 -2.44 -0.19 11.61
C VAL A 129 -3.93 -0.25 11.29
N ILE A 130 -4.49 -1.43 11.02
CA ILE A 130 -5.95 -1.59 10.78
C ILE A 130 -6.76 -1.07 11.97
N ARG A 131 -6.30 -1.31 13.20
CA ARG A 131 -6.95 -0.77 14.40
C ARG A 131 -6.85 0.76 14.45
N LYS A 132 -5.68 1.34 14.19
CA LYS A 132 -5.48 2.79 14.15
C LYS A 132 -6.36 3.46 13.09
N LEU A 133 -6.46 2.88 11.91
CA LEU A 133 -7.30 3.38 10.81
C LEU A 133 -8.79 3.38 11.17
N ASN A 134 -9.24 2.43 11.98
CA ASN A 134 -10.62 2.35 12.46
C ASN A 134 -10.93 3.22 13.69
N GLN A 135 -9.90 3.77 14.36
CA GLN A 135 -10.13 4.73 15.44
C GLN A 135 -10.78 5.99 14.88
N LYS A 136 -11.60 6.62 15.72
CA LYS A 136 -12.30 7.85 15.40
C LYS A 136 -11.68 9.02 16.15
N ASP A 137 -11.70 10.19 15.54
CA ASP A 137 -11.43 11.46 16.21
C ASP A 137 -12.61 11.89 17.10
N ASP A 138 -12.47 13.04 17.77
CA ASP A 138 -13.50 13.63 18.64
C ASP A 138 -14.79 13.98 17.87
N GLN A 139 -14.70 14.12 16.55
CA GLN A 139 -15.82 14.42 15.65
C GLN A 139 -16.45 13.13 15.07
N GLY A 140 -15.96 11.95 15.45
CA GLY A 140 -16.46 10.66 15.02
C GLY A 140 -15.96 10.19 13.64
N ASN A 141 -15.05 10.94 13.01
CA ASN A 141 -14.46 10.59 11.73
C ASN A 141 -13.38 9.53 11.91
N LYS A 142 -13.41 8.48 11.07
CA LYS A 142 -12.35 7.46 11.10
C LYS A 142 -11.04 8.05 10.60
N ASN A 143 -9.93 7.66 11.22
CA ASN A 143 -8.58 8.01 10.77
C ASN A 143 -8.33 7.66 9.31
N LEU A 144 -8.91 6.55 8.83
CA LEU A 144 -8.89 6.19 7.41
C LEU A 144 -9.38 7.32 6.50
N THR A 145 -10.55 7.88 6.80
CA THR A 145 -11.15 8.97 6.02
C THR A 145 -10.32 10.25 6.11
N ILE A 146 -9.79 10.54 7.31
CA ILE A 146 -8.94 11.72 7.55
C ILE A 146 -7.65 11.63 6.71
N ILE A 147 -6.96 10.50 6.76
CA ILE A 147 -5.73 10.27 6.00
C ILE A 147 -6.02 10.32 4.50
N SER A 148 -7.06 9.62 4.03
CA SER A 148 -7.45 9.60 2.62
C SER A 148 -7.69 11.01 2.07
N THR A 149 -8.44 11.84 2.82
CA THR A 149 -8.73 13.23 2.44
C THR A 149 -7.45 14.07 2.38
N LYS A 150 -6.57 13.97 3.39
CA LYS A 150 -5.31 14.73 3.43
C LYS A 150 -4.34 14.32 2.31
N LEU A 151 -4.29 13.03 1.98
CA LEU A 151 -3.49 12.52 0.85
C LEU A 151 -3.91 13.19 -0.46
N GLN A 152 -5.22 13.25 -0.74
CA GLN A 152 -5.74 13.90 -1.94
C GLN A 152 -5.45 15.41 -1.96
N GLN A 153 -5.47 16.08 -0.81
CA GLN A 153 -5.15 17.51 -0.69
C GLN A 153 -3.67 17.82 -0.93
N LYS A 154 -2.76 16.87 -0.64
CA LYS A 154 -1.32 17.04 -0.81
C LYS A 154 -0.88 17.01 -2.27
N ILE A 155 -1.71 16.47 -3.16
CA ILE A 155 -1.41 16.41 -4.59
C ILE A 155 -1.75 17.77 -5.21
N ALA A 156 -0.71 18.50 -5.62
CA ALA A 156 -0.87 19.73 -6.38
C ALA A 156 -1.60 19.43 -7.70
N LYS A 157 -2.76 20.05 -7.89
CA LYS A 157 -3.36 20.14 -9.23
C LYS A 157 -2.39 20.93 -10.12
N ASP A 158 -2.18 20.47 -11.35
CA ASP A 158 -1.36 21.13 -12.38
C ASP A 158 0.18 21.05 -12.21
N GLY A 159 0.73 20.09 -11.48
CA GLY A 159 2.18 19.92 -11.37
C GLY A 159 2.92 19.83 -12.72
N ALA A 160 2.30 19.21 -13.73
CA ALA A 160 2.84 19.18 -15.09
C ALA A 160 2.91 20.58 -15.73
N LYS A 161 1.89 21.41 -15.52
CA LYS A 161 1.86 22.80 -15.99
C LYS A 161 2.95 23.62 -15.30
N THR A 162 3.13 23.48 -13.98
CA THR A 162 4.21 24.16 -13.25
C THR A 162 5.59 23.77 -13.77
N ILE A 163 5.81 22.49 -14.10
CA ILE A 163 7.08 22.03 -14.69
C ILE A 163 7.29 22.67 -16.07
N ILE A 164 6.26 22.66 -16.93
CA ILE A 164 6.30 23.27 -18.26
C ILE A 164 6.60 24.77 -18.15
N GLU A 165 5.88 25.50 -17.30
CA GLU A 165 6.11 26.93 -17.06
C GLU A 165 7.55 27.21 -16.62
N ARG A 166 8.10 26.36 -15.74
CA ARG A 166 9.47 26.52 -15.25
C ARG A 166 10.51 26.28 -16.34
N ILE A 167 10.33 25.25 -17.16
CA ILE A 167 11.18 24.95 -18.33
C ILE A 167 11.12 26.10 -19.35
N LEU A 168 9.91 26.62 -19.63
CA LEU A 168 9.72 27.71 -20.59
C LEU A 168 10.17 29.08 -20.07
N SER A 169 10.35 29.21 -18.75
CA SER A 169 10.87 30.43 -18.09
C SER A 169 12.40 30.45 -17.92
N THR A 170 13.09 29.39 -18.38
CA THR A 170 14.57 29.28 -18.37
C THR A 170 15.12 29.61 -19.75
#